data_AF-A0A523HU24-F1
#
_entry.id   AF-A0A523HU24-F1
#
_cell.length_a   1.000
_cell.length_b   1.000
_cell.length_c   1.000
_cell.angle_alpha   90.00
_cell.angle_beta   90.00
_cell.angle_gamma   90.00
#
_symmetry.space_group_name_H-M   'P 1'
#
loop_
_entity.id
_entity.type
_entity.pdbx_description
1 polymer ?
#
loop_
_entity_poly.entity_id
_entity_poly.type
_entity_poly.pdbx_seq_one_letter_code
_entity_poly.pdbx_strand_id
1 'polypeptide(L)'
;MAPLPKKKHTRARKGGRNAHNAIKLPALSICPCSRREVIQPHIACPECGNFKGRTMRGDWPQTNLLEKVQPVAVAAGAASEDSES
;
A
#
# COMPACT_ATOMS: atom_id res chain seq x y z
N MET A 1 15.41 41.06 20.37
CA MET A 1 14.73 40.44 21.54
C MET A 1 13.35 39.99 21.09
N ALA A 2 12.96 38.72 21.28
CA ALA A 2 11.64 38.23 20.89
C ALA A 2 10.54 38.72 21.87
N PRO A 3 9.31 38.99 21.41
CA PRO A 3 8.23 39.44 22.28
C PRO A 3 7.86 38.37 23.30
N LEU A 4 7.82 38.76 24.57
CA LEU A 4 7.51 37.88 25.70
C LEU A 4 6.02 37.96 26.07
N PRO A 5 5.38 36.83 26.41
CA PRO A 5 4.00 36.85 26.85
C PRO A 5 3.86 37.60 28.17
N LYS A 6 2.99 38.61 28.19
CA LYS A 6 2.73 39.42 29.40
C LYS A 6 2.07 38.62 30.54
N LYS A 7 1.30 37.58 30.21
CA LYS A 7 0.56 36.73 31.16
C LYS A 7 0.59 35.26 30.75
N LYS A 8 0.54 34.36 31.73
CA LYS A 8 0.38 32.92 31.51
C LYS A 8 -0.98 32.62 30.88
N HIS A 9 -1.01 31.74 29.88
CA HIS A 9 -2.28 31.24 29.33
C HIS A 9 -3.00 30.33 30.33
N THR A 10 -4.31 30.49 30.45
CA THR A 10 -5.16 29.64 31.28
C THR A 10 -5.24 28.22 30.71
N ARG A 11 -5.52 27.22 31.56
CA ARG A 11 -5.68 25.82 31.13
C ARG A 11 -6.75 25.68 30.04
N ALA A 12 -7.88 26.39 30.18
CA ALA A 12 -8.95 26.42 29.19
C ALA A 12 -8.47 26.94 27.82
N ARG A 13 -7.69 28.04 27.79
CA ARG A 13 -7.16 28.61 26.53
C ARG A 13 -6.13 27.69 25.88
N LYS A 14 -5.28 27.01 26.65
CA LYS A 14 -4.36 25.99 26.13
C LYS A 14 -5.11 24.78 25.58
N GLY A 15 -6.13 24.29 26.31
CA GLY A 15 -6.97 23.17 25.92
C GLY A 15 -7.73 23.43 24.61
N GLY A 16 -8.38 24.59 24.50
CA GLY A 16 -9.08 24.99 23.28
C GLY A 16 -8.15 25.11 22.07
N ARG A 17 -6.94 25.65 22.26
CA ARG A 17 -5.92 25.66 21.19
C ARG A 17 -5.52 24.25 20.76
N ASN A 18 -5.33 23.34 21.71
CA ASN A 18 -4.92 21.97 21.42
C ASN A 18 -6.06 21.08 20.88
N ALA A 19 -7.32 21.46 21.05
CA ALA A 19 -8.48 20.67 20.62
C ALA A 19 -8.51 20.43 19.09
N HIS A 20 -7.92 21.34 18.32
CA HIS A 20 -7.80 21.22 16.88
C HIS A 20 -6.63 20.33 16.42
N ASN A 21 -5.71 19.97 17.32
CA ASN A 21 -4.49 19.23 17.00
C ASN A 21 -4.70 17.72 17.16
N ALA A 22 -5.81 17.19 16.64
CA ALA A 22 -6.07 15.75 16.65
C ALA A 22 -5.40 15.07 15.45
N ILE A 23 -4.60 14.03 15.71
CA ILE A 23 -3.95 13.23 14.67
C ILE A 23 -4.88 12.07 14.32
N LYS A 24 -5.15 11.87 13.01
CA LYS A 24 -5.94 10.75 12.50
C LYS A 24 -5.04 9.56 12.19
N LEU A 25 -5.56 8.35 12.38
CA LEU A 25 -4.88 7.14 11.97
C LEU A 25 -4.84 7.05 10.43
N PRO A 26 -3.77 6.51 9.84
CA PRO A 26 -3.71 6.27 8.41
C PRO A 26 -4.68 5.15 8.01
N ALA A 27 -5.12 5.19 6.75
CA ALA A 27 -5.87 4.09 6.17
C ALA A 27 -4.95 2.86 5.99
N LEU A 28 -5.48 1.68 6.27
CA LEU A 28 -4.77 0.40 6.17
C LEU A 28 -5.58 -0.55 5.30
N SER A 29 -4.87 -1.39 4.54
CA SER A 29 -5.41 -2.39 3.63
C SER A 29 -4.64 -3.70 3.76
N ILE A 30 -5.28 -4.83 3.46
CA ILE A 30 -4.66 -6.15 3.60
C ILE A 30 -4.02 -6.53 2.27
N CYS A 31 -2.73 -6.89 2.30
CA CYS A 31 -2.02 -7.39 1.13
C CYS A 31 -2.38 -8.86 0.88
N PRO A 32 -2.62 -9.30 -0.38
CA PRO A 32 -2.87 -10.69 -0.74
C PRO A 32 -1.59 -11.55 -0.78
N CYS A 33 -0.60 -11.25 0.06
CA CYS A 33 0.57 -12.11 0.23
C CYS A 33 0.22 -13.31 1.12
N SER A 34 1.07 -14.36 1.09
CA SER A 34 0.89 -15.57 1.89
C SER A 34 0.72 -15.30 3.39
N ARG A 35 1.30 -14.22 3.92
CA ARG A 35 1.23 -13.82 5.33
C ARG A 35 0.18 -12.77 5.67
N ARG A 36 -0.55 -12.23 4.67
CA ARG A 36 -1.60 -11.21 4.84
C ARG A 36 -1.17 -9.98 5.65
N GLU A 37 -0.06 -9.37 5.23
CA GLU A 37 0.49 -8.17 5.87
C GLU A 37 -0.46 -6.95 5.72
N VAL A 38 -0.43 -6.06 6.72
CA VAL A 38 -1.21 -4.82 6.71
C VAL A 38 -0.38 -3.70 6.10
N ILE A 39 -0.86 -3.14 4.99
CA ILE A 39 -0.15 -2.13 4.20
C ILE A 39 -0.97 -0.85 4.07
N GLN A 40 -0.28 0.27 3.94
CA GLN A 40 -0.92 1.52 3.55
C GLN A 40 -1.33 1.49 2.07
N PRO A 41 -2.44 2.14 1.71
CA PRO A 41 -2.86 2.24 0.32
C PRO A 41 -1.80 3.00 -0.50
N HIS A 42 -1.66 2.62 -1.77
CA HIS A 42 -0.71 3.20 -2.75
C HIS A 42 0.77 2.98 -2.46
N ILE A 43 1.12 2.07 -1.54
CA ILE A 43 2.51 1.66 -1.27
C ILE A 43 2.69 0.20 -1.71
N ALA A 44 3.87 -0.14 -2.23
CA ALA A 44 4.22 -1.52 -2.54
C ALA A 44 4.47 -2.31 -1.24
N CYS A 45 4.01 -3.56 -1.18
CA CYS A 45 4.26 -4.40 -0.01
C CYS A 45 5.78 -4.66 0.17
N PRO A 46 6.37 -4.40 1.35
CA PRO A 46 7.80 -4.61 1.58
C PRO A 46 8.20 -6.09 1.58
N GLU A 47 7.26 -7.01 1.81
CA GLU A 47 7.57 -8.45 1.85
C GLU A 47 7.45 -9.15 0.49
N CYS A 48 6.47 -8.78 -0.34
CA CYS A 48 6.19 -9.47 -1.60
C CYS A 48 6.26 -8.58 -2.83
N GLY A 49 6.61 -7.30 -2.68
CA GLY A 49 6.75 -6.36 -3.79
C GLY A 49 5.46 -6.09 -4.56
N ASN A 50 4.32 -6.53 -4.04
CA ASN A 50 3.04 -6.41 -4.74
C ASN A 50 2.58 -4.94 -4.76
N PHE A 51 2.30 -4.45 -5.96
CA PHE A 51 1.63 -3.19 -6.18
C PHE A 51 0.63 -3.34 -7.34
N LYS A 52 -0.65 -3.04 -7.08
CA LYS A 52 -1.73 -3.13 -8.09
C LYS A 52 -1.80 -4.49 -8.81
N GLY A 53 -1.48 -5.59 -8.12
CA GLY A 53 -1.56 -6.95 -8.68
C GLY A 53 -0.37 -7.37 -9.54
N ARG A 54 0.73 -6.61 -9.50
CA ARG A 54 1.99 -6.96 -10.15
C ARG A 54 3.10 -7.01 -9.11
N THR A 55 4.01 -7.96 -9.25
CA THR A 55 5.22 -8.01 -8.42
C THR A 55 6.29 -7.10 -9.05
N MET A 56 6.82 -6.17 -8.25
CA MET A 56 7.94 -5.32 -8.68
C MET A 56 9.21 -6.15 -8.86
N ARG A 57 10.12 -5.75 -9.75
CA ARG A 57 11.40 -6.45 -9.93
C ARG A 57 12.28 -6.30 -8.68
N GLY A 58 12.80 -7.41 -8.16
CA GLY A 58 13.65 -7.47 -6.98
C GLY A 58 13.62 -8.85 -6.31
N ASP A 59 14.49 -9.04 -5.31
CA ASP A 59 14.58 -10.27 -4.52
C ASP A 59 13.63 -10.18 -3.32
N TRP A 60 12.36 -10.53 -3.52
CA TRP A 60 11.35 -10.48 -2.46
C TRP A 60 11.33 -11.77 -1.64
N PRO A 61 11.24 -11.68 -0.30
CA PRO A 61 11.24 -12.87 0.57
C PRO A 61 9.95 -13.69 0.50
N GLN A 62 8.83 -13.13 -0.03
CA GLN A 62 7.54 -13.81 -0.08
C GLN A 62 6.91 -13.74 -1.48
N THR A 63 6.12 -14.78 -1.83
CA THR A 63 5.42 -14.85 -3.12
C THR A 63 4.12 -14.06 -3.12
N ASN A 64 3.88 -13.27 -4.16
CA ASN A 64 2.59 -12.64 -4.42
C ASN A 64 1.58 -13.69 -4.91
N LEU A 65 0.47 -13.89 -4.19
CA LEU A 65 -0.52 -14.91 -4.57
C LEU A 65 -1.35 -14.48 -5.80
N LEU A 66 -1.44 -13.18 -6.11
CA LEU A 66 -2.18 -12.70 -7.28
C LEU A 66 -1.55 -13.13 -8.62
N GLU A 67 -0.23 -13.36 -8.66
CA GLU A 67 0.42 -13.88 -9.88
C GLU A 67 0.15 -15.38 -10.10
N LYS A 68 -0.12 -16.13 -9.03
CA LYS A 68 -0.37 -17.57 -9.09
C LYS A 68 -1.78 -17.92 -9.58
N VAL A 69 -2.71 -16.96 -9.59
CA VAL A 69 -4.10 -17.14 -10.05
C VAL A 69 -4.25 -16.69 -11.50
N GLN A 70 -3.30 -17.02 -12.38
CA GLN A 70 -3.59 -17.08 -13.81
C GLN A 70 -4.07 -18.50 -14.16
N PRO A 71 -5.37 -18.84 -14.05
CA PRO A 71 -5.88 -19.93 -14.87
C PRO A 71 -6.09 -19.37 -16.28
N VAL A 72 -5.15 -19.71 -17.18
CA VAL A 72 -5.42 -20.22 -18.53
C VAL A 72 -6.70 -19.68 -19.20
N ALA A 73 -6.66 -18.48 -19.81
CA ALA A 73 -7.74 -18.04 -20.71
C ALA A 73 -7.34 -17.02 -21.80
N VAL A 74 -6.06 -16.63 -21.93
CA VAL A 74 -5.62 -15.69 -22.97
C VAL A 74 -4.39 -16.25 -23.68
N ALA A 75 -4.62 -17.11 -24.68
CA ALA A 75 -3.80 -17.33 -25.89
C ALA A 75 -3.96 -18.77 -26.45
N ALA A 76 -5.19 -19.18 -26.77
CA ALA A 76 -5.42 -20.10 -27.87
C ALA A 76 -5.61 -19.24 -29.13
N GLY A 77 -4.64 -19.22 -30.03
CA GLY A 77 -4.69 -18.39 -31.24
C GLY A 77 -3.35 -18.19 -31.97
N ALA A 78 -2.63 -19.27 -32.28
CA ALA A 78 -1.54 -19.35 -33.27
C ALA A 78 -1.18 -20.86 -33.36
N ALA A 79 -1.02 -21.54 -34.49
CA ALA A 79 -0.99 -21.17 -35.89
C ALA A 79 -1.45 -22.39 -36.72
N SER A 80 -2.09 -22.11 -37.85
CA SER A 80 -2.23 -23.00 -39.01
C SER A 80 -0.87 -23.23 -39.64
N GLU A 81 -0.49 -24.49 -39.92
CA GLU A 81 0.48 -24.83 -40.97
C GLU A 81 -0.02 -26.05 -41.74
N ASP A 82 -0.34 -25.77 -43.00
CA ASP A 82 -0.69 -26.69 -44.09
C ASP A 82 0.52 -27.57 -44.50
N SER A 83 0.21 -28.70 -45.15
CA SER A 83 1.05 -29.42 -46.14
C SER A 83 2.35 -30.06 -45.61
N GLU A 84 2.66 -31.33 -45.86
CA GLU A 84 2.92 -31.89 -47.19
C GLU A 84 2.75 -33.42 -47.15
N SER A 85 2.33 -33.95 -48.29
CA SER A 85 2.19 -35.37 -48.60
C SER A 85 3.54 -36.07 -48.84
#